data_AF-A0A4U6TR70-F1
#
_entry.id   AF-A0A4U6TR70-F1
#
_cell.length_a   1.000
_cell.length_b   1.000
_cell.length_c   1.000
_cell.angle_alpha   90.00
_cell.angle_beta   90.00
_cell.angle_gamma   90.00
#
_symmetry.space_group_name_H-M   'P 1'
#
loop_
_entity.id
_entity.type
_entity.pdbx_description
1 polymer ?
#
loop_
_entity_poly.entity_id
_entity_poly.type
_entity_poly.pdbx_seq_one_letter_code
_entity_poly.pdbx_strand_id
1 'polypeptide(L)'
;MITDCIKPDQKLAVGSHEYKEIIEKTMKISCLHDSTVMEVMWGLKNCMHRYVPAELTKDDRPLMSEGMKRVLDKHHFDYKPEIINDRIIEVACVKL
;
A
#
# COMPACT_ATOMS: atom_id res chain seq x y z
N MET A 1 13.45 -10.08 -12.82
CA MET A 1 12.05 -10.03 -13.32
C MET A 1 11.16 -10.75 -12.29
N ILE A 2 9.83 -10.55 -12.24
CA ILE A 2 8.94 -11.09 -11.18
C ILE A 2 9.15 -12.60 -10.94
N THR A 3 9.37 -13.36 -12.01
CA THR A 3 9.63 -14.80 -12.01
C THR A 3 10.87 -15.23 -11.25
N ASP A 4 11.87 -14.35 -11.11
CA ASP A 4 13.14 -14.66 -10.45
C ASP A 4 13.04 -14.51 -8.92
N CYS A 5 12.00 -13.81 -8.44
CA CYS A 5 11.82 -13.47 -7.03
C CYS A 5 10.72 -14.29 -6.34
N ILE A 6 9.90 -15.03 -7.10
CA ILE A 6 8.75 -15.75 -6.56
C ILE A 6 9.07 -17.22 -6.35
N LYS A 7 8.67 -17.77 -5.19
CA LYS A 7 8.81 -19.19 -4.88
C LYS A 7 7.59 -19.98 -5.36
N PRO A 8 7.72 -21.30 -5.58
CA PRO A 8 6.56 -22.17 -5.81
C PRO A 8 5.49 -21.95 -4.73
N ASP A 9 4.22 -21.97 -5.15
CA ASP A 9 3.03 -21.80 -4.29
C ASP A 9 2.84 -20.43 -3.62
N GLN A 10 3.77 -19.49 -3.83
CA GLN A 10 3.61 -18.13 -3.33
C GLN A 10 2.62 -17.35 -4.19
N LYS A 11 1.74 -16.56 -3.55
CA LYS A 11 0.88 -15.60 -4.24
C LYS A 11 1.52 -14.23 -4.28
N LEU A 12 1.41 -13.55 -5.42
CA LEU A 12 1.86 -12.18 -5.59
C LEU A 12 0.77 -11.20 -5.15
N ALA A 13 1.06 -10.32 -4.20
CA ALA A 13 0.16 -9.22 -3.87
C ALA A 13 0.21 -8.15 -4.99
N VAL A 14 -0.95 -7.80 -5.57
CA VAL A 14 -1.03 -6.88 -6.71
C VAL A 14 -2.03 -5.76 -6.42
N GLY A 15 -1.58 -4.51 -6.50
CA GLY A 15 -2.42 -3.34 -6.24
C GLY A 15 -3.40 -2.95 -7.35
N SER A 16 -3.22 -3.49 -8.56
CA SER A 16 -4.12 -3.29 -9.71
C SER A 16 -4.83 -4.59 -10.06
N HIS A 17 -6.16 -4.54 -10.17
CA HIS A 17 -6.96 -5.69 -10.59
C HIS A 17 -6.63 -6.12 -12.02
N GLU A 18 -6.48 -5.16 -12.94
CA GLU A 18 -6.10 -5.40 -14.33
C GLU A 18 -4.74 -6.12 -14.41
N TYR A 19 -3.75 -5.67 -13.64
CA TYR A 19 -2.44 -6.31 -13.63
C TYR A 19 -2.49 -7.70 -13.01
N LYS A 20 -3.32 -7.93 -12.00
CA LYS A 20 -3.58 -9.28 -11.49
C LYS A 20 -4.03 -10.20 -12.63
N GLU A 21 -5.04 -9.80 -13.40
CA GLU A 21 -5.56 -10.63 -14.50
C GLU A 21 -4.50 -10.92 -15.57
N ILE A 22 -3.73 -9.91 -15.95
CA ILE A 22 -2.66 -10.04 -16.93
C ILE A 22 -1.58 -11.00 -16.41
N ILE A 23 -1.11 -10.84 -15.17
CA ILE A 23 -0.06 -11.67 -14.57
C ILE A 23 -0.53 -13.12 -14.43
N GLU A 24 -1.75 -13.35 -13.93
CA GLU A 24 -2.31 -14.70 -13.78
C GLU A 24 -2.45 -15.38 -15.15
N LYS A 25 -2.92 -14.65 -16.17
CA LYS A 25 -3.12 -15.19 -17.52
C LYS A 25 -1.80 -15.51 -18.23
N THR A 26 -0.82 -14.59 -18.17
CA THR A 26 0.40 -14.63 -19.00
C THR A 26 1.56 -15.33 -18.30
N MET A 27 1.76 -15.11 -17.01
CA MET A 27 2.91 -15.62 -16.25
C MET A 27 2.56 -16.85 -15.40
N LYS A 28 1.27 -17.22 -15.32
CA LYS A 28 0.78 -18.35 -14.51
C LYS A 28 1.14 -18.24 -13.03
N ILE A 29 1.28 -17.02 -12.53
CA ILE A 29 1.53 -16.71 -11.12
C ILE A 29 0.20 -16.38 -10.45
N SER A 30 -0.11 -17.06 -9.36
CA SER A 30 -1.31 -16.75 -8.56
C SER A 30 -1.16 -15.39 -7.88
N CYS A 31 -2.21 -14.57 -7.90
CA CYS A 31 -2.17 -13.24 -7.29
C CYS A 31 -3.17 -13.10 -6.12
N LEU A 32 -2.89 -12.15 -5.24
CA LEU A 32 -3.80 -11.64 -4.21
C LEU A 32 -4.16 -10.19 -4.53
N HIS A 33 -5.45 -9.90 -4.47
CA HIS A 33 -6.00 -8.56 -4.64
C HIS A 33 -7.26 -8.46 -3.77
N ASP A 34 -7.08 -7.98 -2.55
CA ASP A 34 -8.12 -7.80 -1.55
C ASP A 34 -7.86 -6.52 -0.75
N SER A 35 -8.76 -6.18 0.19
CA SER A 35 -8.61 -4.99 1.02
C SER A 35 -7.32 -4.98 1.84
N THR A 36 -6.81 -6.14 2.25
CA THR A 36 -5.54 -6.23 2.99
C THR A 36 -4.37 -5.87 2.09
N VAL A 37 -4.36 -6.37 0.84
CA VAL A 37 -3.36 -5.98 -0.17
C VAL A 37 -3.43 -4.49 -0.45
N MET A 38 -4.63 -3.89 -0.52
CA MET A 38 -4.77 -2.45 -0.75
C MET A 38 -4.18 -1.62 0.38
N GLU A 39 -4.38 -2.01 1.65
CA GLU A 39 -3.76 -1.35 2.80
C GLU A 39 -2.22 -1.46 2.78
N VAL A 40 -1.68 -2.63 2.44
CA VAL A 40 -0.23 -2.83 2.31
C VAL A 40 0.34 -1.97 1.19
N MET A 41 -0.30 -1.94 0.03
CA MET A 41 0.13 -1.11 -1.11
C MET A 41 0.06 0.38 -0.79
N TRP A 42 -0.95 0.82 -0.04
CA TRP A 42 -1.05 2.19 0.47
C TRP A 42 0.12 2.53 1.40
N GLY A 43 0.45 1.65 2.35
CA GLY A 43 1.56 1.85 3.28
C GLY A 43 2.92 1.89 2.57
N LEU A 44 3.14 0.98 1.61
CA LEU A 44 4.34 0.97 0.78
C LEU A 44 4.49 2.28 0.02
N LYS A 45 3.45 2.74 -0.69
CA LYS A 45 3.47 4.02 -1.43
C LYS A 45 3.85 5.21 -0.54
N ASN A 46 3.29 5.27 0.67
CA ASN A 46 3.65 6.32 1.63
C ASN A 46 5.11 6.24 2.07
N CYS A 47 5.67 5.05 2.22
CA CYS A 47 7.06 4.85 2.64
C CYS A 47 8.07 4.86 1.48
N MET A 48 7.62 4.79 0.22
CA MET A 48 8.50 4.60 -0.93
C MET A 48 9.55 5.70 -1.08
N HIS A 49 9.26 6.95 -0.69
CA HIS A 49 10.24 8.04 -0.70
C HIS A 49 11.51 7.74 0.15
N ARG A 50 11.41 6.81 1.12
CA ARG A 50 12.52 6.35 1.96
C ARG A 50 13.32 5.22 1.30
N TYR A 51 12.67 4.41 0.46
CA TYR A 51 13.24 3.20 -0.13
C TYR A 51 13.73 3.42 -1.56
N VAL A 52 13.08 4.31 -2.32
CA VAL A 52 13.38 4.63 -3.71
C VAL A 52 13.26 6.15 -3.93
N PRO A 53 14.24 6.94 -3.43
CA PRO A 53 14.11 8.41 -3.36
C PRO A 53 14.04 9.12 -4.72
N ALA A 54 14.51 8.48 -5.79
CA ALA A 54 14.63 9.08 -7.11
C ALA A 54 13.37 8.94 -7.99
N GLU A 55 12.40 8.11 -7.62
CA GLU A 55 11.29 7.71 -8.51
C GLU A 55 9.92 8.30 -8.14
N LEU A 56 9.82 9.20 -7.15
CA LEU A 56 8.52 9.70 -6.69
C LEU A 56 8.46 11.20 -6.49
N THR A 57 7.32 11.78 -6.88
CA THR A 57 6.94 13.15 -6.50
C THR A 57 6.11 13.11 -5.22
N LYS A 58 6.14 14.18 -4.43
CA LYS A 58 5.37 14.29 -3.17
C LYS A 58 3.85 14.16 -3.39
N ASP A 59 3.37 14.40 -4.61
CA ASP A 59 1.97 14.42 -5.01
C ASP A 59 1.39 13.03 -5.30
N ASP A 60 2.23 11.99 -5.40
CA ASP A 60 1.78 10.60 -5.63
C ASP A 60 1.31 9.90 -4.33
N ARG A 61 1.28 10.63 -3.21
CA ARG A 61 0.93 10.08 -1.89
C ARG A 61 -0.59 9.90 -1.75
N PRO A 62 -1.08 8.68 -1.48
CA PRO A 62 -2.51 8.44 -1.34
C PRO A 62 -3.05 9.05 -0.05
N LEU A 63 -4.19 9.74 -0.14
CA LEU A 63 -4.74 10.62 0.91
C LEU A 63 -5.09 9.90 2.23
N MET A 64 -5.71 8.71 2.17
CA MET A 64 -6.21 8.02 3.38
C MET A 64 -6.37 6.52 3.14
N SER A 65 -6.04 5.69 4.13
CA SER A 65 -6.39 4.26 4.17
C SER A 65 -7.49 3.99 5.19
N GLU A 66 -8.18 2.85 5.06
CA GLU A 66 -9.21 2.45 6.04
C GLU A 66 -8.60 2.15 7.41
N GLY A 67 -7.40 1.56 7.43
CA GLY A 67 -6.65 1.35 8.67
C GLY A 67 -6.34 2.66 9.38
N MET A 68 -5.85 3.66 8.64
CA MET A 68 -5.54 4.99 9.18
C MET A 68 -6.78 5.68 9.74
N LYS A 69 -7.89 5.65 8.98
CA LYS A 69 -9.18 6.18 9.43
C LYS A 69 -9.62 5.58 10.76
N ARG A 70 -9.56 4.25 10.89
CA ARG A 70 -9.92 3.55 12.14
C ARG A 70 -9.04 3.98 13.32
N VAL A 71 -7.73 4.17 13.11
CA VAL A 71 -6.82 4.65 14.15
C VAL A 71 -7.20 6.05 14.61
N LEU A 72 -7.46 6.96 13.67
CA LEU A 72 -7.83 8.35 13.98
C LEU A 72 -9.19 8.44 14.67
N ASP A 73 -10.18 7.70 14.19
CA ASP A 73 -11.53 7.62 14.77
C ASP A 73 -11.48 7.07 16.20
N LYS A 74 -10.66 6.04 16.46
CA LYS A 74 -10.44 5.47 17.80
C LYS A 74 -9.88 6.48 18.80
N HIS A 75 -9.11 7.44 18.31
CA HIS A 75 -8.51 8.50 19.12
C HIS A 75 -9.30 9.82 19.09
N HIS A 76 -10.49 9.83 18.48
CA HIS A 76 -11.39 10.99 18.39
C HIS A 76 -10.72 12.23 17.76
N PHE A 77 -9.84 12.04 16.78
CA PHE A 77 -9.28 13.16 16.03
C PHE A 77 -10.27 13.66 14.98
N ASP A 78 -10.54 14.97 14.99
CA ASP A 78 -11.18 15.64 13.84
C ASP A 78 -10.11 15.92 12.79
N TYR A 79 -10.28 15.38 11.58
CA TYR A 79 -9.29 15.50 10.52
C TYR A 79 -9.94 15.68 9.14
N LYS A 80 -9.25 16.41 8.27
CA LYS A 80 -9.55 16.43 6.84
C LYS A 80 -8.65 15.41 6.12
N PRO A 81 -9.16 14.62 5.16
CA PRO A 81 -8.38 13.60 4.45
C PRO A 81 -7.09 14.13 3.81
N GLU A 82 -7.05 15.42 3.48
CA GLU A 82 -5.91 16.08 2.84
C GLU A 82 -4.77 16.45 3.81
N ILE A 83 -4.97 16.30 5.12
CA ILE A 83 -4.00 16.70 6.16
C ILE A 83 -3.02 15.57 6.51
N ILE A 84 -3.23 14.35 5.98
CA ILE A 84 -2.32 13.22 6.23
C ILE A 84 -0.94 13.54 5.69
N ASN A 85 0.00 13.62 6.61
CA ASN A 85 1.41 13.86 6.34
C ASN A 85 2.27 12.80 7.02
N ASP A 86 3.56 12.79 6.70
CA ASP A 86 4.51 11.76 7.15
C ASP A 86 4.53 11.61 8.68
N ARG A 87 4.36 12.70 9.43
CA ARG A 87 4.36 12.64 10.91
C ARG A 87 3.16 11.88 11.46
N ILE A 88 1.97 12.06 10.87
CA ILE A 88 0.77 11.34 11.29
C ILE A 88 0.94 9.85 11.02
N ILE A 89 1.48 9.50 9.86
CA ILE A 89 1.77 8.12 9.46
C ILE A 89 2.77 7.48 10.42
N GLU A 90 3.89 8.14 10.70
CA GLU A 90 4.91 7.63 11.61
C GLU A 90 4.37 7.38 13.02
N VAL A 91 3.56 8.31 13.56
CA VAL A 91 2.94 8.13 14.88
C VAL A 91 1.95 6.99 14.89
N ALA A 92 1.14 6.83 13.84
CA ALA A 92 0.19 5.73 13.73
C ALA A 92 0.90 4.36 13.66
N CYS A 93 2.01 4.25 12.94
CA CYS A 93 2.81 3.03 12.87
C CYS A 93 3.34 2.56 14.24
N VAL A 94 3.59 3.49 15.19
CA VAL A 94 4.06 3.17 16.54
C VAL A 94 2.91 2.86 17.51
N LYS A 95 1.67 3.25 17.17
CA LYS A 95 0.48 3.12 18.02
C LYS A 95 -0.46 1.96 17.63
N LEU A 96 -0.20 1.30 16.51
CA LEU A 96 -0.83 0.03 16.11
C LEU A 96 -0.31 -1.11 16.98
#